data_AF-A0A3Q9C0W9-F1
#
_entry.id   AF-A0A3Q9C0W9-F1
#
_cell.length_a   1.000
_cell.length_b   1.000
_cell.length_c   1.000
_cell.angle_alpha   90.00
_cell.angle_beta   90.00
_cell.angle_gamma   90.00
#
_symmetry.space_group_name_H-M   'P 1'
#
loop_
_entity.id
_entity.type
_entity.pdbx_description
1 polymer ?
#
loop_
_entity_poly.entity_id
_entity_poly.type
_entity_poly.pdbx_seq_one_letter_code
_entity_poly.pdbx_strand_id
1 'polypeptide(L)'
;MTEIPLSGGRITPGVVRVGNTVRRPASAASGFVAELLDHLQQRGFNGAPRRFGRDAAGRDVFSYLPGWVPARFQCWGDAQVAAAGALLRAFHDATRGCRLAGPHSVVCHHDVGPNNTVFVDAVPVAFIDFDTAAPGDPLEDLGYMCWTWCVSSKTAGPTARAQAAQVRVLADAYGADAASRSHLVDAMLDRQARNAQWWSSRLQGLSAETAEHDVVSNRILWSEQEHAYTMAHREVFSAALQRL
;
A
#
# COMPACT_ATOMS: atom_id res chain seq x y z
N MET A 1 -28.20 -4.46 14.88
CA MET A 1 -27.86 -3.85 13.57
C MET A 1 -27.35 -4.94 12.66
N THR A 2 -27.68 -4.89 11.37
CA THR A 2 -27.30 -5.92 10.40
C THR A 2 -25.80 -5.85 10.08
N GLU A 3 -25.11 -7.00 10.11
CA GLU A 3 -23.73 -7.12 9.63
C GLU A 3 -23.72 -7.35 8.12
N ILE A 4 -22.94 -6.56 7.39
CA ILE A 4 -22.79 -6.67 5.94
C ILE A 4 -21.35 -7.11 5.64
N PRO A 5 -21.11 -8.31 5.10
CA PRO A 5 -19.77 -8.75 4.73
C PRO A 5 -19.08 -7.80 3.74
N LEU A 6 -17.81 -7.48 4.01
CA LEU A 6 -16.95 -6.73 3.09
C LEU A 6 -16.01 -7.71 2.39
N SER A 7 -16.17 -7.88 1.08
CA SER A 7 -15.43 -8.88 0.27
C SER A 7 -14.13 -8.34 -0.37
N GLY A 8 -13.75 -7.09 -0.08
CA GLY A 8 -12.56 -6.46 -0.67
C GLY A 8 -11.22 -6.95 -0.09
N GLY A 9 -11.22 -7.46 1.14
CA GLY A 9 -10.02 -7.94 1.82
C GLY A 9 -9.55 -9.28 1.25
N ARG A 10 -8.27 -9.37 0.88
CA ARG A 10 -7.69 -10.57 0.25
C ARG A 10 -7.13 -11.60 1.24
N ILE A 11 -6.94 -11.19 2.50
CA ILE A 11 -6.23 -11.98 3.53
C ILE A 11 -7.09 -12.16 4.77
N THR A 12 -7.82 -11.14 5.23
CA THR A 12 -8.60 -11.21 6.47
C THR A 12 -10.04 -11.64 6.20
N PRO A 13 -10.45 -12.89 6.51
CA PRO A 13 -11.86 -13.27 6.46
C PRO A 13 -12.64 -12.59 7.59
N GLY A 14 -13.96 -12.49 7.44
CA GLY A 14 -14.85 -12.06 8.53
C GLY A 14 -14.89 -10.54 8.80
N VAL A 15 -14.44 -9.72 7.86
CA VAL A 15 -14.60 -8.26 7.95
C VAL A 15 -16.03 -7.90 7.59
N VAL A 16 -16.72 -7.18 8.49
CA VAL A 16 -18.12 -6.79 8.30
C VAL A 16 -18.32 -5.30 8.56
N ARG A 17 -19.23 -4.69 7.81
CA ARG A 17 -19.75 -3.35 8.07
C ARG A 17 -21.00 -3.44 8.94
N VAL A 18 -21.05 -2.59 9.96
CA VAL A 18 -22.22 -2.39 10.84
C VAL A 18 -22.49 -0.89 10.93
N GLY A 19 -23.54 -0.41 10.26
CA GLY A 19 -23.84 1.02 10.15
C GLY A 19 -22.66 1.80 9.55
N ASN A 20 -22.09 2.74 10.31
CA ASN A 20 -20.95 3.58 9.91
C ASN A 20 -19.61 3.07 10.48
N THR A 21 -19.54 1.78 10.80
CA THR A 21 -18.35 1.17 11.40
C THR A 21 -18.00 -0.15 10.73
N VAL A 22 -16.74 -0.55 10.80
CA VAL A 22 -16.23 -1.84 10.35
C VAL A 22 -15.83 -2.66 11.57
N ARG A 23 -16.12 -3.96 11.59
CA ARG A 23 -15.58 -4.93 12.54
C ARG A 23 -14.59 -5.82 11.82
N ARG A 24 -13.43 -6.02 12.43
CA ARG A 24 -12.37 -6.88 11.91
C ARG A 24 -11.92 -7.83 13.01
N PRO A 25 -11.75 -9.14 12.73
CA PRO A 25 -11.14 -10.05 13.70
C PRO A 25 -9.80 -9.51 14.19
N ALA A 26 -9.54 -9.65 15.49
CA ALA A 26 -8.26 -9.24 16.05
C ALA A 26 -7.12 -10.11 15.46
N SER A 27 -5.98 -9.48 15.20
CA SER A 27 -4.75 -10.12 14.75
C SER A 27 -3.59 -9.75 15.68
N ALA A 28 -2.41 -10.33 15.45
CA ALA A 28 -1.20 -9.93 16.17
C ALA A 28 -0.86 -8.44 15.96
N ALA A 29 -1.28 -7.84 14.84
CA ALA A 29 -1.05 -6.44 14.53
C ALA A 29 -2.01 -5.49 15.24
N SER A 30 -3.15 -5.97 15.78
CA SER A 30 -4.20 -5.13 16.34
C SER A 30 -3.74 -4.13 17.40
N GLY A 31 -2.76 -4.51 18.23
CA GLY A 31 -2.20 -3.61 19.25
C GLY A 31 -1.47 -2.43 18.63
N PHE A 32 -0.55 -2.71 17.69
CA PHE A 32 0.20 -1.67 16.98
C PHE A 32 -0.72 -0.79 16.13
N VAL A 33 -1.65 -1.40 15.38
CA VAL A 33 -2.64 -0.69 14.56
C VAL A 33 -3.49 0.24 15.43
N ALA A 34 -3.91 -0.21 16.61
CA ALA A 34 -4.69 0.63 17.52
C ALA A 34 -3.91 1.88 17.95
N GLU A 35 -2.67 1.72 18.39
CA GLU A 35 -1.82 2.84 18.78
C GLU A 35 -1.52 3.78 17.61
N LEU A 36 -1.30 3.22 16.42
CA LEU A 36 -1.04 4.00 15.21
C LEU A 36 -2.25 4.86 14.81
N LEU A 37 -3.45 4.28 14.75
CA LEU A 37 -4.66 5.02 14.36
C LEU A 37 -5.01 6.10 15.39
N ASP A 38 -4.83 5.81 16.69
CA ASP A 38 -5.03 6.81 17.75
C ASP A 38 -4.02 7.98 17.60
N HIS A 39 -2.75 7.68 17.29
CA HIS A 39 -1.72 8.69 17.02
C HIS A 39 -2.04 9.53 15.77
N LEU A 40 -2.42 8.90 14.66
CA LEU A 40 -2.79 9.61 13.42
C LEU A 40 -3.95 10.58 13.66
N GLN A 41 -4.96 10.16 14.42
CA GLN A 41 -6.08 11.02 14.79
C GLN A 41 -5.61 12.22 15.64
N GLN A 42 -4.72 12.01 16.62
CA GLN A 42 -4.15 13.10 17.44
C GLN A 42 -3.33 14.08 16.62
N ARG A 43 -2.68 13.62 15.53
CA ARG A 43 -1.92 14.47 14.59
C ARG A 43 -2.80 15.11 13.51
N GLY A 44 -4.11 14.88 13.53
CA GLY A 44 -5.06 15.44 12.56
C GLY A 44 -4.97 14.82 11.16
N PHE A 45 -4.33 13.65 11.02
CA PHE A 45 -4.30 12.93 9.75
C PHE A 45 -5.66 12.26 9.49
N ASN A 46 -6.38 12.74 8.48
CA ASN A 46 -7.73 12.25 8.14
C ASN A 46 -7.71 11.14 7.06
N GLY A 47 -6.54 10.75 6.57
CA GLY A 47 -6.37 9.73 5.54
C GLY A 47 -6.35 8.28 6.07
N ALA A 48 -7.01 8.01 7.20
CA ALA A 48 -7.09 6.68 7.81
C ALA A 48 -8.41 6.50 8.58
N PRO A 49 -8.88 5.26 8.82
CA PRO A 49 -10.01 4.99 9.71
C PRO A 49 -9.74 5.45 11.14
N ARG A 50 -10.78 5.92 11.82
CA ARG A 50 -10.75 6.16 13.27
C ARG A 50 -11.00 4.88 14.03
N ARG A 51 -10.29 4.66 15.13
CA ARG A 51 -10.52 3.53 16.03
C ARG A 51 -11.64 3.83 17.03
N PHE A 52 -12.46 2.81 17.30
CA PHE A 52 -13.51 2.84 18.34
C PHE A 52 -13.36 1.72 19.38
N GLY A 53 -12.18 1.12 19.48
CA GLY A 53 -11.89 0.05 20.43
C GLY A 53 -12.24 -1.34 19.90
N ARG A 54 -12.79 -2.19 20.77
CA ARG A 54 -13.21 -3.56 20.44
C ARG A 54 -14.68 -3.76 20.79
N ASP A 55 -15.36 -4.62 20.05
CA ASP A 55 -16.73 -5.03 20.37
C ASP A 55 -16.76 -6.19 21.40
N ALA A 56 -17.96 -6.62 21.78
CA ALA A 56 -18.16 -7.70 22.75
C ALA A 56 -17.62 -9.07 22.28
N ALA A 57 -17.40 -9.25 20.98
CA ALA A 57 -16.79 -10.45 20.40
C ALA A 57 -15.26 -10.31 20.28
N GLY A 58 -14.67 -9.23 20.79
CA GLY A 58 -13.23 -8.97 20.74
C GLY A 58 -12.72 -8.50 19.38
N ARG A 59 -13.61 -8.15 18.43
CA ARG A 59 -13.24 -7.65 17.10
C ARG A 59 -12.85 -6.18 17.20
N ASP A 60 -11.81 -5.77 16.47
CA ASP A 60 -11.46 -4.35 16.37
C ASP A 60 -12.55 -3.58 15.62
N VAL A 61 -12.83 -2.38 16.11
CA VAL A 61 -13.87 -1.49 15.59
C VAL A 61 -13.25 -0.25 15.00
N PHE A 62 -13.54 0.00 13.73
CA PHE A 62 -13.08 1.21 13.02
C PHE A 62 -14.25 1.98 12.42
N SER A 63 -14.05 3.27 12.13
CA SER A 63 -14.98 4.03 11.29
C SER A 63 -15.01 3.47 9.88
N TYR A 64 -16.20 3.36 9.29
CA TYR A 64 -16.34 3.08 7.88
C TYR A 64 -16.00 4.34 7.08
N LEU A 65 -15.12 4.20 6.10
CA LEU A 65 -14.77 5.27 5.17
C LEU A 65 -15.68 5.15 3.94
N PRO A 66 -16.54 6.15 3.66
CA PRO A 66 -17.35 6.14 2.45
C PRO A 66 -16.45 6.29 1.21
N GLY A 67 -16.81 5.62 0.13
CA GLY A 67 -16.04 5.62 -1.11
C GLY A 67 -16.01 4.24 -1.75
N TRP A 68 -15.11 4.06 -2.71
CA TRP A 68 -14.89 2.79 -3.38
C TRP A 68 -13.41 2.39 -3.31
N VAL A 69 -13.17 1.09 -3.40
CA VAL A 69 -11.82 0.51 -3.45
C VAL A 69 -11.69 -0.27 -4.76
N PRO A 70 -10.58 -0.17 -5.50
CA PRO A 70 -10.40 -0.84 -6.77
C PRO A 70 -10.37 -2.35 -6.60
N ALA A 71 -11.28 -3.06 -7.28
CA ALA A 71 -11.34 -4.52 -7.23
C ALA A 71 -10.18 -5.18 -7.99
N ARG A 72 -9.63 -4.49 -9.00
CA ARG A 72 -8.58 -4.99 -9.90
C ARG A 72 -7.56 -3.88 -10.18
N PHE A 73 -6.36 -4.28 -10.58
CA PHE A 73 -5.37 -3.37 -11.13
C PHE A 73 -5.91 -2.69 -12.39
N GLN A 74 -5.66 -1.39 -12.49
CA GLN A 74 -6.00 -0.55 -13.63
C GLN A 74 -4.97 0.58 -13.77
N CYS A 75 -4.97 1.25 -14.92
CA CYS A 75 -4.14 2.44 -15.10
C CYS A 75 -4.75 3.64 -14.35
N TRP A 76 -3.90 4.49 -13.80
CA TRP A 76 -4.30 5.70 -13.07
C TRP A 76 -3.89 6.94 -13.86
N GLY A 77 -4.69 8.00 -13.76
CA GLY A 77 -4.32 9.31 -14.30
C GLY A 77 -3.29 10.00 -13.40
N ASP A 78 -2.47 10.88 -13.98
CA ASP A 78 -1.40 11.58 -13.24
C ASP A 78 -1.91 12.38 -12.04
N ALA A 79 -3.11 12.98 -12.12
CA ALA A 79 -3.73 13.66 -11.00
C ALA A 79 -4.04 12.71 -9.82
N GLN A 80 -4.46 11.47 -10.11
CA GLN A 80 -4.73 10.46 -9.09
C GLN A 80 -3.42 9.97 -8.46
N VAL A 81 -2.40 9.74 -9.29
CA VAL A 81 -1.05 9.35 -8.84
C VAL A 81 -0.42 10.44 -7.97
N ALA A 82 -0.55 11.70 -8.35
CA ALA A 82 -0.08 12.83 -7.56
C ALA A 82 -0.82 12.92 -6.21
N ALA A 83 -2.15 12.82 -6.22
CA ALA A 83 -2.95 12.82 -4.99
C ALA A 83 -2.54 11.66 -4.05
N ALA A 84 -2.23 10.50 -4.62
CA ALA A 84 -1.76 9.36 -3.86
C ALA A 84 -0.38 9.61 -3.24
N GLY A 85 0.58 10.14 -4.00
CA GLY A 85 1.90 10.54 -3.48
C GLY A 85 1.81 11.59 -2.35
N ALA A 86 0.93 12.57 -2.50
CA ALA A 86 0.67 13.57 -1.45
C ALA A 86 0.03 12.95 -0.19
N LEU A 87 -0.88 12.00 -0.35
CA LEU A 87 -1.48 11.25 0.76
C LEU A 87 -0.43 10.45 1.53
N LEU A 88 0.49 9.76 0.82
CA LEU A 88 1.60 9.05 1.46
C LEU A 88 2.52 10.01 2.22
N ARG A 89 2.84 11.16 1.64
CA ARG A 89 3.65 12.19 2.32
C ARG A 89 2.99 12.66 3.61
N ALA A 90 1.68 12.95 3.57
CA ALA A 90 0.93 13.36 4.75
C ALA A 90 0.90 12.28 5.83
N PHE A 91 0.80 11.00 5.45
CA PHE A 91 0.90 9.88 6.39
C PHE A 91 2.28 9.82 7.05
N HIS A 92 3.36 9.85 6.28
CA HIS A 92 4.73 9.82 6.79
C HIS A 92 5.06 11.02 7.69
N ASP A 93 4.59 12.22 7.33
CA ASP A 93 4.81 13.41 8.17
C ASP A 93 4.01 13.35 9.48
N ALA A 94 2.86 12.67 9.50
CA ALA A 94 2.10 12.43 10.73
C ALA A 94 2.80 11.42 11.67
N THR A 95 3.57 10.47 11.14
CA THR A 95 4.27 9.44 11.93
C THR A 95 5.74 9.77 12.21
N ARG A 96 6.28 10.82 11.58
CA ARG A 96 7.70 11.20 11.70
C ARG A 96 8.11 11.46 13.14
N GLY A 97 9.12 10.72 13.60
CA GLY A 97 9.71 10.85 14.93
C GLY A 97 8.75 10.52 16.09
N CYS A 98 7.60 9.88 15.82
CA CYS A 98 6.74 9.42 16.90
C CYS A 98 7.34 8.17 17.57
N ARG A 99 6.88 7.86 18.79
CA ARG A 99 7.37 6.67 19.53
C ARG A 99 7.21 5.38 18.72
N LEU A 100 6.14 5.25 17.94
CA LEU A 100 5.87 4.07 17.12
C LEU A 100 6.85 3.90 15.96
N ALA A 101 7.56 4.95 15.53
CA ALA A 101 8.62 4.85 14.52
C ALA A 101 9.92 4.25 15.10
N GLY A 102 10.05 4.12 16.42
CA GLY A 102 11.23 3.53 17.06
C GLY A 102 12.54 4.19 16.58
N PRO A 103 13.55 3.41 16.15
CA PRO A 103 14.80 3.97 15.61
C PRO A 103 14.69 4.46 14.16
N HIS A 104 13.55 4.24 13.50
CA HIS A 104 13.32 4.64 12.12
C HIS A 104 12.74 6.05 12.02
N SER A 105 12.74 6.61 10.82
CA SER A 105 12.28 7.99 10.62
C SER A 105 10.75 8.12 10.65
N VAL A 106 10.02 7.08 10.23
CA VAL A 106 8.55 7.06 10.12
C VAL A 106 8.02 5.67 10.46
N VAL A 107 6.70 5.57 10.61
CA VAL A 107 5.99 4.29 10.45
C VAL A 107 5.59 4.18 8.97
N CYS A 108 6.03 3.11 8.33
CA CYS A 108 5.60 2.71 6.99
C CYS A 108 4.34 1.85 7.09
N HIS A 109 3.49 1.91 6.09
CA HIS A 109 2.31 1.06 5.94
C HIS A 109 2.67 -0.30 5.32
N HIS A 110 3.69 -0.35 4.47
CA HIS A 110 4.18 -1.51 3.71
C HIS A 110 3.22 -2.15 2.69
N ASP A 111 2.01 -1.62 2.54
CA ASP A 111 0.98 -2.12 1.60
C ASP A 111 0.07 -0.99 1.06
N VAL A 112 0.69 0.14 0.68
CA VAL A 112 0.02 1.35 0.11
C VAL A 112 -0.39 1.18 -1.36
N GLY A 113 -0.87 -0.01 -1.72
CA GLY A 113 -1.39 -0.29 -3.05
C GLY A 113 -2.77 0.34 -3.28
N PRO A 114 -3.21 0.50 -4.54
CA PRO A 114 -4.53 1.05 -4.85
C PRO A 114 -5.68 0.25 -4.20
N ASN A 115 -5.52 -1.07 -4.05
CA ASN A 115 -6.51 -1.95 -3.40
C ASN A 115 -6.67 -1.72 -1.89
N ASN A 116 -5.77 -0.96 -1.27
CA ASN A 116 -5.86 -0.56 0.13
C ASN A 116 -6.05 0.96 0.26
N THR A 117 -6.53 1.60 -0.81
CA THR A 117 -6.81 3.03 -0.85
C THR A 117 -8.28 3.25 -1.17
N VAL A 118 -8.95 4.05 -0.34
CA VAL A 118 -10.34 4.48 -0.55
C VAL A 118 -10.35 5.69 -1.47
N PHE A 119 -11.24 5.66 -2.46
CA PHE A 119 -11.43 6.73 -3.42
C PHE A 119 -12.81 7.39 -3.25
N VAL A 120 -12.83 8.71 -3.37
CA VAL A 120 -14.05 9.54 -3.44
C VAL A 120 -13.91 10.43 -4.67
N ASP A 121 -14.93 10.44 -5.55
CA ASP A 121 -14.90 11.21 -6.80
C ASP A 121 -13.61 11.01 -7.63
N ALA A 122 -13.16 9.74 -7.68
CA ALA A 122 -11.91 9.29 -8.32
C ALA A 122 -10.59 9.78 -7.69
N VAL A 123 -10.64 10.47 -6.55
CA VAL A 123 -9.46 10.92 -5.80
C VAL A 123 -9.17 9.95 -4.65
N PRO A 124 -7.91 9.49 -4.47
CA PRO A 124 -7.53 8.71 -3.30
C PRO A 124 -7.54 9.59 -2.04
N VAL A 125 -8.26 9.17 -1.01
CA VAL A 125 -8.47 9.99 0.21
C VAL A 125 -7.98 9.36 1.50
N ALA A 126 -7.84 8.03 1.55
CA ALA A 126 -7.43 7.34 2.77
C ALA A 126 -6.85 5.95 2.50
N PHE A 127 -5.88 5.55 3.32
CA PHE A 127 -5.39 4.18 3.37
C PHE A 127 -6.21 3.33 4.36
N ILE A 128 -6.27 2.03 4.09
CA ILE A 128 -6.88 1.01 4.94
C ILE A 128 -5.94 -0.20 5.05
N ASP A 129 -6.23 -1.12 5.97
CA ASP A 129 -5.45 -2.35 6.18
C ASP A 129 -4.00 -2.11 6.65
N PHE A 130 -3.86 -1.47 7.81
CA PHE A 130 -2.58 -1.15 8.46
C PHE A 130 -1.88 -2.36 9.11
N ASP A 131 -2.29 -3.59 8.82
CA ASP A 131 -1.76 -4.79 9.50
C ASP A 131 -0.28 -5.04 9.24
N THR A 132 0.22 -4.55 8.11
CA THR A 132 1.64 -4.59 7.77
C THR A 132 2.41 -3.39 8.28
N ALA A 133 1.76 -2.40 8.91
CA ALA A 133 2.41 -1.18 9.32
C ALA A 133 3.49 -1.44 10.38
N ALA A 134 4.66 -0.83 10.20
CA ALA A 134 5.82 -1.01 11.06
C ALA A 134 6.78 0.20 10.94
N PRO A 135 7.67 0.42 11.93
CA PRO A 135 8.84 1.28 11.76
C PRO A 135 9.59 0.97 10.45
N GLY A 136 9.94 1.98 9.66
CA GLY A 136 10.64 1.74 8.38
C GLY A 136 11.26 2.97 7.73
N ASP A 137 11.99 2.74 6.64
CA ASP A 137 12.46 3.80 5.76
C ASP A 137 11.31 4.27 4.83
N PRO A 138 11.06 5.59 4.68
CA PRO A 138 10.01 6.10 3.79
C PRO A 138 10.12 5.61 2.33
N LEU A 139 11.33 5.27 1.86
CA LEU A 139 11.54 4.70 0.53
C LEU A 139 10.91 3.32 0.37
N GLU A 140 10.69 2.57 1.45
CA GLU A 140 10.02 1.27 1.38
C GLU A 140 8.57 1.40 0.91
N ASP A 141 7.84 2.38 1.45
CA ASP A 141 6.48 2.69 1.01
C ASP A 141 6.48 3.40 -0.34
N LEU A 142 7.36 4.39 -0.53
CA LEU A 142 7.41 5.14 -1.79
C LEU A 142 7.76 4.24 -2.97
N GLY A 143 8.74 3.34 -2.82
CA GLY A 143 9.11 2.36 -3.84
C GLY A 143 7.98 1.37 -4.13
N TYR A 144 7.31 0.87 -3.10
CA TYR A 144 6.14 -0.01 -3.26
C TYR A 144 4.99 0.71 -4.01
N MET A 145 4.77 1.98 -3.69
CA MET A 145 3.72 2.80 -4.29
C MET A 145 4.04 3.14 -5.76
N CYS A 146 5.27 3.53 -6.07
CA CYS A 146 5.73 3.74 -7.45
C CYS A 146 5.51 2.48 -8.31
N TRP A 147 5.82 1.30 -7.78
CA TRP A 147 5.52 0.05 -8.47
C TRP A 147 4.01 -0.16 -8.66
N THR A 148 3.24 -0.23 -7.56
CA THR A 148 1.84 -0.66 -7.60
C THR A 148 0.88 0.32 -8.26
N TRP A 149 1.26 1.59 -8.36
CA TRP A 149 0.44 2.64 -9.00
C TRP A 149 0.86 2.94 -10.45
N CYS A 150 2.14 2.82 -10.78
CA CYS A 150 2.66 3.38 -12.04
C CYS A 150 3.25 2.34 -13.01
N VAL A 151 3.55 1.12 -12.53
CA VAL A 151 4.32 0.13 -13.31
C VAL A 151 3.50 -1.12 -13.58
N SER A 152 3.54 -1.56 -14.83
CA SER A 152 3.03 -2.84 -15.31
C SER A 152 3.94 -3.40 -16.41
N SER A 153 4.25 -4.68 -16.28
CA SER A 153 4.96 -5.51 -17.26
C SER A 153 4.10 -5.97 -18.44
N LYS A 154 2.79 -5.67 -18.44
CA LYS A 154 1.85 -6.12 -19.48
C LYS A 154 2.20 -5.54 -20.85
N THR A 155 2.26 -6.40 -21.87
CA THR A 155 2.62 -6.03 -23.25
C THR A 155 1.68 -5.01 -23.91
N ALA A 156 0.40 -5.03 -23.56
CA ALA A 156 -0.59 -4.06 -24.04
C ALA A 156 -0.66 -2.77 -23.18
N GLY A 157 0.25 -2.59 -22.22
CA GLY A 157 0.29 -1.45 -21.31
C GLY A 157 1.01 -0.22 -21.86
N PRO A 158 1.10 0.87 -21.08
CA PRO A 158 1.88 2.05 -21.42
C PRO A 158 3.36 1.73 -21.63
N THR A 159 4.05 2.53 -22.45
CA THR A 159 5.50 2.37 -22.67
C THR A 159 6.29 2.60 -21.37
N ALA A 160 7.48 2.00 -21.26
CA ALA A 160 8.37 2.23 -20.11
C ALA A 160 8.64 3.72 -19.83
N ARG A 161 8.74 4.53 -20.88
CA ARG A 161 8.93 5.99 -20.75
C ARG A 161 7.71 6.68 -20.14
N ALA A 162 6.50 6.27 -20.50
CA ALA A 162 5.28 6.80 -19.91
C ALA A 162 5.14 6.39 -18.44
N GLN A 163 5.42 5.12 -18.12
CA GLN A 163 5.42 4.63 -16.75
C GLN A 163 6.48 5.34 -15.89
N ALA A 164 7.68 5.55 -16.42
CA ALA A 164 8.74 6.31 -15.75
C ALA A 164 8.37 7.79 -15.52
N ALA A 165 7.67 8.42 -16.46
CA ALA A 165 7.15 9.77 -16.28
C ALA A 165 6.11 9.83 -15.15
N GLN A 166 5.24 8.81 -15.03
CA GLN A 166 4.26 8.72 -13.96
C GLN A 166 4.90 8.41 -12.59
N VAL A 167 5.94 7.57 -12.54
CA VAL A 167 6.77 7.39 -11.32
C VAL A 167 7.34 8.73 -10.86
N ARG A 168 7.79 9.59 -11.78
CA ARG A 168 8.24 10.95 -11.44
C ARG A 168 7.10 11.79 -10.84
N VAL A 169 5.89 11.75 -11.41
CA VAL A 169 4.71 12.46 -10.87
C VAL A 169 4.46 12.06 -9.41
N LEU A 170 4.53 10.76 -9.10
CA LEU A 170 4.37 10.28 -7.72
C LEU A 170 5.48 10.81 -6.81
N ALA A 171 6.74 10.69 -7.25
CA ALA A 171 7.91 11.16 -6.49
C ALA A 171 7.86 12.68 -6.23
N ASP A 172 7.40 13.47 -7.20
CA ASP A 172 7.22 14.92 -7.07
C ASP A 172 6.13 15.26 -6.07
N ALA A 173 4.97 14.62 -6.16
CA ALA A 173 3.87 14.87 -5.24
C ALA A 173 4.16 14.42 -3.81
N TYR A 174 4.98 13.36 -3.65
CA TYR A 174 5.52 12.97 -2.35
C TYR A 174 6.55 13.99 -1.81
N GLY A 175 7.18 14.77 -2.68
CA GLY A 175 8.26 15.69 -2.35
C GLY A 175 9.58 14.95 -2.08
N ALA A 176 9.88 13.92 -2.87
CA ALA A 176 11.14 13.18 -2.82
C ALA A 176 12.31 14.09 -3.26
N ASP A 177 13.32 14.21 -2.42
CA ASP A 177 14.54 14.96 -2.70
C ASP A 177 15.49 14.20 -3.64
N ALA A 178 16.60 14.83 -4.04
CA ALA A 178 17.56 14.24 -4.97
C ALA A 178 18.14 12.91 -4.47
N ALA A 179 18.42 12.80 -3.17
CA ALA A 179 18.96 11.58 -2.57
C ALA A 179 17.92 10.44 -2.58
N SER A 180 16.68 10.73 -2.19
CA SER A 180 15.57 9.77 -2.24
C SER A 180 15.34 9.29 -3.67
N ARG A 181 15.36 10.20 -4.64
CA ARG A 181 15.18 9.90 -6.06
C ARG A 181 16.29 9.02 -6.63
N SER A 182 17.55 9.20 -6.21
CA SER A 182 18.65 8.34 -6.68
C SER A 182 18.53 6.89 -6.19
N HIS A 183 17.82 6.65 -5.09
CA HIS A 183 17.61 5.31 -4.52
C HIS A 183 16.23 4.72 -4.82
N LEU A 184 15.32 5.50 -5.43
CA LEU A 184 13.92 5.10 -5.57
C LEU A 184 13.72 3.88 -6.50
N VAL A 185 14.50 3.75 -7.58
CA VAL A 185 14.41 2.58 -8.45
C VAL A 185 14.88 1.32 -7.73
N ASP A 186 15.93 1.42 -6.92
CA ASP A 186 16.42 0.30 -6.10
C ASP A 186 15.39 -0.07 -5.02
N ALA A 187 14.71 0.90 -4.43
CA ALA A 187 13.60 0.65 -3.51
C ALA A 187 12.42 -0.05 -4.20
N MET A 188 12.04 0.34 -5.43
CA MET A 188 11.01 -0.37 -6.20
C MET A 188 11.38 -1.85 -6.42
N LEU A 189 12.62 -2.11 -6.82
CA LEU A 189 13.15 -3.46 -7.06
C LEU A 189 13.17 -4.30 -5.78
N ASP A 190 13.66 -3.73 -4.67
CA ASP A 190 13.65 -4.39 -3.36
C ASP A 190 12.23 -4.77 -2.93
N ARG A 191 11.25 -3.88 -3.12
CA ARG A 191 9.84 -4.17 -2.79
C ARG A 191 9.24 -5.26 -3.67
N GLN A 192 9.56 -5.29 -4.96
CA GLN A 192 9.15 -6.37 -5.86
C GLN A 192 9.73 -7.72 -5.42
N ALA A 193 11.02 -7.75 -5.10
CA ALA A 193 11.70 -8.95 -4.62
C ALA A 193 11.15 -9.43 -3.27
N ARG A 194 10.92 -8.53 -2.30
CA ARG A 194 10.32 -8.87 -1.00
C ARG A 194 8.90 -9.40 -1.14
N ASN A 195 8.09 -8.83 -2.05
CA ASN A 195 6.75 -9.35 -2.31
C ASN A 195 6.81 -10.79 -2.85
N ALA A 196 7.71 -11.08 -3.80
CA ALA A 196 7.91 -12.45 -4.29
C ALA A 196 8.33 -13.39 -3.14
N GLN A 197 9.31 -13.01 -2.32
CA GLN A 197 9.78 -13.80 -1.17
C GLN A 197 8.67 -14.07 -0.15
N TRP A 198 7.84 -13.07 0.14
CA TRP A 198 6.72 -13.18 1.08
C TRP A 198 5.62 -14.13 0.59
N TRP A 199 5.36 -14.16 -0.72
CA TRP A 199 4.43 -15.14 -1.30
C TRP A 199 5.06 -16.54 -1.35
N SER A 200 6.36 -16.65 -1.66
CA SER A 200 7.08 -17.93 -1.66
C SER A 200 7.12 -18.58 -0.27
N SER A 201 7.24 -17.80 0.81
CA SER A 201 7.20 -18.35 2.17
C SER A 201 5.81 -18.90 2.55
N ARG A 202 4.72 -18.35 2.01
CA ARG A 202 3.37 -18.93 2.15
C ARG A 202 3.17 -20.18 1.32
N LEU A 203 3.83 -20.27 0.16
CA LEU A 203 3.72 -21.45 -0.70
C LEU A 203 4.27 -22.71 -0.02
N GLN A 204 5.31 -22.59 0.82
CA GLN A 204 5.93 -23.71 1.54
C GLN A 204 4.97 -24.46 2.48
N GLY A 205 3.83 -23.87 2.85
CA GLY A 205 2.81 -24.48 3.69
C GLY A 205 1.59 -25.04 2.93
N LEU A 206 1.54 -24.94 1.60
CA LEU A 206 0.37 -25.30 0.79
C LEU A 206 0.61 -26.56 -0.06
N SER A 207 -0.42 -27.40 -0.19
CA SER A 207 -0.40 -28.50 -1.15
C SER A 207 -0.55 -27.96 -2.58
N ALA A 208 0.23 -28.51 -3.51
CA ALA A 208 0.29 -28.11 -4.92
C ALA A 208 -1.05 -28.23 -5.67
N GLU A 209 -1.99 -29.02 -5.15
CA GLU A 209 -3.28 -29.31 -5.79
C GLU A 209 -4.39 -28.32 -5.37
N THR A 210 -4.05 -27.30 -4.57
CA THR A 210 -5.05 -26.35 -4.04
C THR A 210 -5.20 -25.12 -4.93
N ALA A 211 -6.43 -24.61 -5.06
CA ALA A 211 -6.67 -23.32 -5.71
C ALA A 211 -5.92 -22.16 -5.03
N GLU A 212 -5.63 -22.29 -3.73
CA GLU A 212 -4.80 -21.34 -2.99
C GLU A 212 -3.35 -21.36 -3.46
N HIS A 213 -2.78 -22.55 -3.71
CA HIS A 213 -1.45 -22.71 -4.29
C HIS A 213 -1.34 -22.02 -5.66
N ASP A 214 -2.33 -22.18 -6.54
CA ASP A 214 -2.36 -21.51 -7.85
C ASP A 214 -2.41 -19.98 -7.72
N VAL A 215 -3.23 -19.47 -6.80
CA VAL A 215 -3.31 -18.02 -6.54
C VAL A 215 -1.97 -17.48 -6.03
N VAL A 216 -1.32 -18.17 -5.10
CA VAL A 216 -0.01 -17.77 -4.55
C VAL A 216 1.07 -17.84 -5.63
N SER A 217 1.12 -18.92 -6.41
CA SER A 217 2.08 -19.10 -7.51
C SER A 217 1.96 -17.98 -8.56
N ASN A 218 0.73 -17.62 -8.95
CA ASN A 218 0.51 -16.51 -9.87
C ASN A 218 0.97 -15.15 -9.32
N ARG A 219 0.91 -14.94 -8.00
CA ARG A 219 1.41 -13.69 -7.36
C ARG A 219 2.93 -13.63 -7.33
N ILE A 220 3.60 -14.77 -7.14
CA ILE A 220 5.06 -14.88 -7.23
C ILE A 220 5.49 -14.53 -8.65
N LEU A 221 4.93 -15.22 -9.65
CA LEU A 221 5.22 -14.99 -11.07
C LEU A 221 4.98 -13.54 -11.48
N TRP A 222 3.87 -12.94 -11.04
CA TRP A 222 3.59 -11.53 -11.30
C TRP A 222 4.69 -10.62 -10.71
N SER A 223 5.10 -10.86 -9.47
CA SER A 223 6.15 -10.06 -8.82
C SER A 223 7.50 -10.18 -9.53
N GLU A 224 7.85 -11.39 -9.98
CA GLU A 224 9.08 -11.64 -10.73
C GLU A 224 9.06 -10.99 -12.12
N GLN A 225 7.90 -11.00 -12.80
CA GLN A 225 7.72 -10.30 -14.09
C GLN A 225 7.84 -8.78 -13.95
N GLU A 226 7.23 -8.20 -12.92
CA GLU A 226 7.34 -6.77 -12.63
C GLU A 226 8.78 -6.38 -12.27
N HIS A 227 9.46 -7.21 -11.49
CA HIS A 227 10.88 -7.05 -11.16
C HIS A 227 11.75 -7.09 -12.42
N ALA A 228 11.61 -8.12 -13.26
CA ALA A 228 12.35 -8.26 -14.51
C ALA A 228 12.10 -7.08 -15.46
N TYR A 229 10.86 -6.60 -15.55
CA TYR A 229 10.50 -5.42 -16.34
C TYR A 229 11.19 -4.16 -15.82
N THR A 230 11.13 -3.93 -14.51
CA THR A 230 11.73 -2.75 -13.87
C THR A 230 13.26 -2.78 -14.03
N MET A 231 13.89 -3.94 -13.86
CA MET A 231 15.32 -4.14 -14.13
C MET A 231 15.70 -3.85 -15.58
N ALA A 232 14.97 -4.40 -16.55
CA ALA A 232 15.24 -4.21 -17.97
C ALA A 232 15.13 -2.74 -18.41
N HIS A 233 14.35 -1.93 -17.68
CA HIS A 233 14.12 -0.51 -17.96
C HIS A 233 14.72 0.41 -16.88
N ARG A 234 15.64 -0.08 -16.04
CA ARG A 234 16.20 0.66 -14.89
C ARG A 234 16.70 2.04 -15.28
N GLU A 235 17.45 2.13 -16.38
CA GLU A 235 17.98 3.39 -16.90
C GLU A 235 16.89 4.39 -17.32
N VAL A 236 15.75 3.90 -17.84
CA VAL A 236 14.61 4.77 -18.22
C VAL A 236 13.95 5.37 -16.98
N PHE A 237 13.76 4.56 -15.93
CA PHE A 237 13.21 5.03 -14.66
C PHE A 237 14.17 6.00 -13.95
N SER A 238 15.46 5.64 -13.85
CA SER A 238 16.49 6.49 -13.25
C SER A 238 16.61 7.84 -13.95
N ALA A 239 16.64 7.86 -15.29
CA ALA A 239 16.74 9.08 -16.07
C ALA A 239 15.52 10.00 -15.90
N ALA A 240 14.32 9.43 -15.72
CA ALA A 240 13.12 10.22 -15.44
C ALA A 240 13.20 10.94 -14.09
N LEU A 241 13.76 10.28 -13.07
CA LEU A 241 13.83 10.81 -11.70
C LEU A 241 14.91 11.90 -11.50
N GLN A 242 15.90 11.98 -12.40
CA GLN A 242 16.99 12.98 -12.36
C GLN A 242 16.64 14.32 -13.01
N ARG A 243 15.58 14.39 -13.83
CA ARG A 243 15.18 15.62 -14.53
C ARG A 243 14.25 16.44 -13.64
N LEU A 244 14.78 17.52 -13.07
CA LEU A 244 14.01 18.62 -12.47
C LEU A 244 13.36 19.48 -13.56
#